data_AF-A0A6G3T8W7-F1
#
_entry.id   AF-A0A6G3T8W7-F1
#
_cell.length_a   1.000
_cell.length_b   1.000
_cell.length_c   1.000
_cell.angle_alpha   90.00
_cell.angle_beta   90.00
_cell.angle_gamma   90.00
#
_symmetry.space_group_name_H-M   'P 1'
#
loop_
_entity.id
_entity.type
_entity.pdbx_description
1 polymer ?
#
loop_
_entity_poly.entity_id
_entity_poly.type
_entity_poly.pdbx_seq_one_letter_code
_entity_poly.pdbx_strand_id
1 'polypeptide(L)'
;AAERFAAAVTAELASLAMPHARVSFAIRQTEDPEGVEIGGRTVAYGPAGADEVELLLAPHPGAPPRPIAKGASGGELSRVMLAVEVVFAGTDPVPTYLFDEVDAGVGGKAAVEIGRRLARLAKSAQVVVVTHLPQVAAFADRQLLVEKTNDGSVTRSGVKVLEGEERVRELSRMLAGQEDSETARAHAEELLEAARADR
;
A
#
# COMPACT_ATOMS: atom_id res chain seq x y z
N ALA A 1 22.04 2.84 9.09
CA ALA A 1 21.13 2.12 8.18
C ALA A 1 19.66 2.47 8.46
N ALA A 2 19.21 2.35 9.72
CA ALA A 2 17.84 2.70 10.15
C ALA A 2 17.38 4.10 9.71
N GLU A 3 18.19 5.13 9.94
CA GLU A 3 17.86 6.52 9.54
C GLU A 3 17.67 6.67 8.03
N ARG A 4 18.54 6.06 7.22
CA ARG A 4 18.45 6.09 5.76
C ARG A 4 17.18 5.40 5.28
N PHE A 5 16.84 4.26 5.87
CA PHE A 5 15.61 3.54 5.56
C PHE A 5 14.36 4.35 5.95
N ALA A 6 14.34 4.88 7.17
CA ALA A 6 13.26 5.72 7.67
C ALA A 6 13.04 6.98 6.80
N ALA A 7 14.11 7.61 6.34
CA ALA A 7 14.05 8.74 5.42
C ALA A 7 13.46 8.36 4.05
N ALA A 8 13.86 7.22 3.49
CA ALA A 8 13.34 6.73 2.21
C ALA A 8 11.83 6.40 2.30
N VAL A 9 11.41 5.68 3.35
CA VAL A 9 9.99 5.38 3.58
C VAL A 9 9.19 6.66 3.80
N THR A 10 9.71 7.59 4.58
CA THR A 10 9.08 8.90 4.81
C THR A 10 8.87 9.69 3.50
N ALA A 11 9.83 9.62 2.58
CA ALA A 11 9.70 10.27 1.27
C ALA A 11 8.59 9.62 0.42
N GLU A 12 8.47 8.29 0.43
CA GLU A 12 7.40 7.58 -0.27
C GLU A 12 6.02 7.90 0.32
N LEU A 13 5.89 7.99 1.65
CA LEU A 13 4.64 8.35 2.33
C LEU A 13 4.08 9.69 1.87
N ALA A 14 4.95 10.65 1.53
CA ALA A 14 4.48 11.94 1.04
C ALA A 14 3.72 11.85 -0.29
N SER A 15 4.04 10.85 -1.11
CA SER A 15 3.33 10.56 -2.36
C SER A 15 2.07 9.70 -2.15
N LEU A 16 1.97 9.01 -1.01
CA LEU A 16 0.86 8.13 -0.64
C LEU A 16 -0.16 8.83 0.27
N ALA A 17 -0.49 10.09 -0.04
CA ALA A 17 -1.43 10.92 0.73
C ALA A 17 -1.08 11.11 2.22
N MET A 18 0.18 10.92 2.61
CA MET A 18 0.64 11.10 3.99
C MET A 18 1.83 12.07 4.06
N PRO A 19 1.70 13.32 3.56
CA PRO A 19 2.82 14.29 3.42
C PRO A 19 3.50 14.65 4.74
N HIS A 20 2.76 14.55 5.83
CA HIS A 20 3.26 14.90 7.16
C HIS A 20 3.62 13.68 8.01
N ALA A 21 3.37 12.47 7.51
CA ALA A 21 3.75 11.28 8.24
C ALA A 21 5.26 11.12 8.27
N ARG A 22 5.77 10.63 9.40
CA ARG A 22 7.20 10.36 9.60
C ARG A 22 7.37 8.98 10.18
N VAL A 23 8.36 8.27 9.65
CA VAL A 23 8.79 6.97 10.15
C VAL A 23 10.11 7.13 10.89
N SER A 24 10.27 6.43 12.00
CA SER A 24 11.51 6.37 12.77
C SER A 24 11.67 5.01 13.43
N PHE A 25 12.84 4.73 13.99
CA PHE A 25 13.08 3.50 14.76
C PHE A 25 13.39 3.86 16.20
N ALA A 26 12.79 3.13 17.14
CA ALA A 26 13.29 3.07 18.51
C ALA A 26 14.18 1.84 18.65
N ILE A 27 15.37 2.03 19.21
CA ILE A 27 16.31 0.96 19.55
C ILE A 27 16.43 0.97 21.07
N ARG A 28 16.08 -0.13 21.71
CA ARG A 28 16.11 -0.30 23.16
C ARG A 28 16.96 -1.50 23.52
N GLN A 29 17.52 -1.45 24.71
CA GLN A 29 18.19 -2.58 25.34
C GLN A 29 17.56 -2.75 26.72
N THR A 30 17.39 -4.00 27.13
CA THR A 30 16.83 -4.35 28.43
C THR A 30 17.98 -4.73 29.35
N GLU A 31 18.08 -4.08 30.52
CA GLU A 31 19.12 -4.42 31.50
C GLU A 31 18.88 -5.81 32.08
N ASP A 32 19.95 -6.59 32.20
CA ASP A 32 19.93 -7.94 32.75
C ASP A 32 21.27 -8.23 33.44
N PRO A 33 21.29 -8.46 34.77
CA PRO A 33 22.51 -8.80 35.50
C PRO A 33 23.22 -10.06 35.00
N GLU A 34 22.49 -11.00 34.38
CA GLU A 34 23.04 -12.25 33.82
C GLU A 34 23.35 -12.14 32.31
N GLY A 35 23.18 -10.94 31.75
CA GLY A 35 23.36 -10.65 30.33
C GLY A 35 24.81 -10.47 29.89
N VAL A 36 24.97 -9.78 28.74
CA VAL A 36 26.28 -9.46 28.15
C VAL A 36 26.64 -7.99 28.42
N GLU A 37 27.92 -7.71 28.63
CA GLU A 37 28.40 -6.34 28.85
C GLU A 37 28.52 -5.58 27.52
N ILE A 38 27.74 -4.51 27.36
CA ILE A 38 27.76 -3.61 26.21
C ILE A 38 27.77 -2.16 26.70
N GLY A 39 28.84 -1.42 26.35
CA GLY A 39 28.95 0.00 26.69
C GLY A 39 28.93 0.29 28.20
N GLY A 40 29.45 -0.63 29.02
CA GLY A 40 29.48 -0.50 30.48
C GLY A 40 28.17 -0.84 31.19
N ARG A 41 27.22 -1.49 30.50
CA ARG A 41 25.97 -2.01 31.09
C ARG A 41 25.84 -3.49 30.77
N THR A 42 25.28 -4.26 31.70
CA THR A 42 24.92 -5.65 31.44
C THR A 42 23.48 -5.70 30.92
N VAL A 43 23.31 -6.23 29.71
CA VAL A 43 22.02 -6.22 28.99
C VAL A 43 21.62 -7.62 28.53
N ALA A 44 20.32 -7.87 28.52
CA ALA A 44 19.72 -9.09 27.99
C ALA A 44 20.12 -9.27 26.51
N TYR A 45 20.26 -10.52 26.08
CA TYR A 45 20.49 -10.85 24.68
C TYR A 45 19.70 -12.09 24.29
N GLY A 46 19.31 -12.14 23.02
CA GLY A 46 18.68 -13.31 22.42
C GLY A 46 19.33 -13.69 21.10
N PRO A 47 18.74 -14.64 20.34
CA PRO A 47 19.24 -15.04 19.03
C PRO A 47 19.32 -13.89 18.01
N ALA A 48 18.55 -12.81 18.23
CA ALA A 48 18.54 -11.61 17.40
C ALA A 48 19.50 -10.49 17.90
N GLY A 49 20.24 -10.73 18.98
CA GLY A 49 21.12 -9.74 19.61
C GLY A 49 20.53 -9.14 20.89
N ALA A 50 21.14 -8.04 21.36
CA ALA A 50 20.76 -7.32 22.58
C ALA A 50 19.84 -6.11 22.33
N ASP A 51 19.71 -5.72 21.05
CA ASP A 51 18.90 -4.58 20.64
C ASP A 51 17.47 -5.02 20.28
N GLU A 52 16.47 -4.42 20.91
CA GLU A 52 15.09 -4.44 20.47
C GLU A 52 14.83 -3.26 19.53
N VAL A 53 14.45 -3.56 18.29
CA VAL A 53 14.20 -2.55 17.26
C VAL A 53 12.70 -2.47 16.97
N GLU A 54 12.13 -1.27 17.08
CA GLU A 54 10.71 -1.02 16.83
C GLU A 54 10.51 0.08 15.79
N LEU A 55 9.72 -0.21 14.75
CA LEU A 55 9.32 0.77 13.75
C LEU A 55 8.18 1.64 14.30
N LEU A 56 8.41 2.95 14.30
CA LEU A 56 7.47 3.95 14.79
C LEU A 56 6.92 4.80 13.65
N LEU A 57 5.65 5.19 13.78
CA LEU A 57 4.95 6.11 12.91
C LEU A 57 4.45 7.31 13.73
N ALA A 58 4.73 8.51 13.24
CA ALA A 58 4.02 9.73 13.62
C ALA A 58 3.16 10.15 12.40
N PRO A 59 1.82 10.01 12.45
CA PRO A 59 0.97 10.17 11.26
C PRO A 59 0.82 11.63 10.81
N HIS A 60 0.93 12.59 11.73
CA HIS A 60 0.77 14.01 11.45
C HIS A 60 1.64 14.86 12.39
N PRO A 61 1.80 16.17 12.12
CA PRO A 61 2.58 17.04 12.99
C PRO A 61 1.96 17.09 14.39
N GLY A 62 2.80 16.99 15.42
CA GLY A 62 2.36 16.98 16.82
C GLY A 62 1.88 15.63 17.35
N ALA A 63 1.71 14.59 16.51
CA ALA A 63 1.45 13.24 17.01
C ALA A 63 2.73 12.62 17.58
N PRO A 64 2.70 12.02 18.79
CA PRO A 64 3.85 11.28 19.30
C PRO A 64 4.09 10.04 18.42
N PRO A 65 5.35 9.71 18.08
CA PRO A 65 5.66 8.46 17.38
C PRO A 65 5.17 7.26 18.18
N ARG A 66 4.45 6.35 17.53
CA ARG A 66 3.95 5.11 18.13
C ARG A 66 4.29 3.91 17.27
N PRO A 67 4.36 2.70 17.83
CA PRO A 67 4.54 1.49 17.04
C PRO A 67 3.49 1.42 15.93
N ILE A 68 3.90 1.06 14.71
CA ILE A 68 3.02 1.08 13.53
C ILE A 68 1.69 0.34 13.75
N ALA A 69 1.73 -0.77 14.50
CA ALA A 69 0.57 -1.60 14.83
C ALA A 69 -0.48 -0.89 15.72
N LYS A 70 -0.11 0.22 16.35
CA LYS A 70 -0.96 1.01 17.26
C LYS A 70 -1.20 2.44 16.79
N GLY A 71 -0.56 2.85 15.69
CA GLY A 71 -0.44 4.25 15.28
C GLY A 71 -1.21 4.64 14.02
N ALA A 72 -1.85 3.70 13.33
CA ALA A 72 -2.47 3.93 12.03
C ALA A 72 -3.88 3.29 11.93
N SER A 73 -4.76 3.91 11.14
CA SER A 73 -5.96 3.26 10.61
C SER A 73 -5.58 2.16 9.61
N GLY A 74 -6.54 1.29 9.24
CA GLY A 74 -6.31 0.19 8.28
C GLY A 74 -5.68 0.67 6.97
N GLY A 75 -6.29 1.65 6.31
CA GLY A 75 -5.77 2.21 5.06
C GLY A 75 -4.43 2.93 5.20
N GLU A 76 -4.20 3.65 6.31
CA GLU A 76 -2.88 4.27 6.57
C GLU A 76 -1.80 3.22 6.76
N LEU A 77 -2.09 2.13 7.48
CA LEU A 77 -1.15 1.04 7.66
C LEU A 77 -0.84 0.36 6.32
N SER A 78 -1.85 0.09 5.49
CA SER A 78 -1.66 -0.44 4.14
C SER A 78 -0.75 0.45 3.29
N ARG A 79 -0.88 1.77 3.38
CA ARG A 79 0.02 2.72 2.68
C ARG A 79 1.43 2.75 3.26
N VAL A 80 1.60 2.65 4.57
CA VAL A 80 2.92 2.53 5.21
C VAL A 80 3.61 1.24 4.79
N MET A 81 2.89 0.12 4.74
CA MET A 81 3.43 -1.15 4.25
C MET A 81 3.80 -1.06 2.78
N LEU A 82 2.96 -0.45 1.93
CA LEU A 82 3.31 -0.22 0.53
C LEU A 82 4.59 0.61 0.37
N ALA A 83 4.76 1.68 1.17
CA ALA A 83 5.98 2.48 1.17
C ALA A 83 7.22 1.66 1.57
N VAL A 84 7.09 0.85 2.63
CA VAL A 84 8.14 -0.06 3.10
C VAL A 84 8.53 -1.06 2.00
N GLU A 85 7.56 -1.72 1.37
CA GLU A 85 7.81 -2.70 0.31
C GLU A 85 8.40 -2.07 -0.95
N VAL A 86 7.98 -0.86 -1.32
CA VAL A 86 8.57 -0.14 -2.47
C VAL A 86 10.03 0.24 -2.22
N VAL A 87 10.38 0.59 -0.97
CA VAL A 87 11.77 0.88 -0.58
C VAL A 87 12.62 -0.40 -0.51
N PHE A 88 12.03 -1.52 -0.10
CA PHE A 88 12.68 -2.84 -0.07
C PHE A 88 12.66 -3.60 -1.41
N ALA A 89 11.88 -3.16 -2.39
CA ALA A 89 11.70 -3.87 -3.65
C ALA A 89 13.05 -4.25 -4.27
N GLY A 90 13.29 -5.56 -4.41
CA GLY A 90 14.54 -6.12 -4.95
C GLY A 90 15.43 -6.87 -3.94
N THR A 91 15.16 -6.75 -2.64
CA THR A 91 15.80 -7.58 -1.59
C THR A 91 14.80 -8.61 -1.06
N ASP A 92 14.93 -9.86 -1.52
CA ASP A 92 14.15 -11.04 -1.10
C ASP A 92 12.61 -10.82 -1.07
N PRO A 93 11.97 -10.72 -2.25
CA PRO A 93 10.54 -10.41 -2.32
C PRO A 93 9.68 -11.58 -1.84
N VAL A 94 8.69 -11.29 -0.99
CA VAL A 94 7.56 -12.19 -0.76
C VAL A 94 6.86 -12.42 -2.12
N PRO A 95 6.47 -13.67 -2.47
CA PRO A 95 5.94 -13.94 -3.81
C PRO A 95 4.62 -13.24 -4.11
N THR A 96 3.80 -12.99 -3.08
CA THR A 96 2.46 -12.43 -3.24
C THR A 96 2.10 -11.48 -2.09
N TYR A 97 1.58 -10.30 -2.44
CA TYR A 97 1.03 -9.29 -1.53
C TYR A 97 -0.47 -9.14 -1.75
N LEU A 98 -1.21 -8.97 -0.65
CA LEU A 98 -2.63 -8.61 -0.65
C LEU A 98 -2.80 -7.27 0.05
N PHE A 99 -3.24 -6.26 -0.69
CA PHE A 99 -3.58 -4.95 -0.14
C PHE A 99 -5.10 -4.79 -0.10
N ASP A 100 -5.63 -4.58 1.10
CA ASP A 100 -7.00 -4.17 1.32
C ASP A 100 -7.02 -2.72 1.80
N GLU A 101 -8.02 -1.96 1.32
CA GLU A 101 -8.24 -0.54 1.68
C GLU A 101 -7.01 0.39 1.53
N VAL A 102 -6.02 0.05 0.68
CA VAL A 102 -4.83 0.90 0.46
C VAL A 102 -5.22 2.28 -0.10
N ASP A 103 -6.38 2.35 -0.76
CA ASP A 103 -6.99 3.53 -1.33
C ASP A 103 -8.12 4.13 -0.46
N ALA A 104 -8.23 3.74 0.82
CA ALA A 104 -9.20 4.33 1.72
C ALA A 104 -8.86 5.78 2.07
N GLY A 105 -9.86 6.67 1.95
CA GLY A 105 -9.76 8.08 2.29
C GLY A 105 -8.87 8.91 1.36
N VAL A 106 -8.55 8.39 0.16
CA VAL A 106 -7.71 9.09 -0.83
C VAL A 106 -8.45 9.27 -2.15
N GLY A 107 -8.02 10.26 -2.93
CA GLY A 107 -8.60 10.56 -4.25
C GLY A 107 -7.67 11.40 -5.11
N GLY A 108 -8.06 11.58 -6.37
CA GLY A 108 -7.32 12.40 -7.34
C GLY A 108 -5.87 11.94 -7.53
N LYS A 109 -4.92 12.87 -7.45
CA LYS A 109 -3.49 12.61 -7.69
C LYS A 109 -2.92 11.53 -6.76
N ALA A 110 -3.35 11.49 -5.49
CA ALA A 110 -2.87 10.48 -4.55
C ALA A 110 -3.23 9.05 -4.98
N ALA A 111 -4.43 8.85 -5.53
CA ALA A 111 -4.86 7.54 -6.03
C ALA A 111 -4.01 7.06 -7.21
N VAL A 112 -3.64 7.98 -8.12
CA VAL A 112 -2.72 7.71 -9.22
C VAL A 112 -1.34 7.30 -8.70
N GLU A 113 -0.81 8.02 -7.70
CA GLU A 113 0.49 7.68 -7.12
C GLU A 113 0.48 6.30 -6.43
N ILE A 114 -0.63 5.93 -5.77
CA ILE A 114 -0.82 4.58 -5.20
C ILE A 114 -0.79 3.52 -6.32
N GLY A 115 -1.58 3.72 -7.39
CA GLY A 115 -1.58 2.83 -8.55
C GLY A 115 -0.18 2.63 -9.13
N ARG A 116 0.60 3.70 -9.27
CA ARG A 116 1.99 3.66 -9.73
C ARG A 116 2.91 2.86 -8.81
N ARG A 117 2.78 2.98 -7.48
CA ARG A 117 3.58 2.18 -6.52
C ARG A 117 3.22 0.70 -6.57
N LEU A 118 1.92 0.39 -6.64
CA LEU A 118 1.44 -0.99 -6.76
C LEU A 118 1.96 -1.63 -8.05
N ALA A 119 1.91 -0.92 -9.18
CA ALA A 119 2.48 -1.38 -10.44
C ALA A 119 4.00 -1.58 -10.36
N ARG A 120 4.72 -0.68 -9.67
CA ARG A 120 6.16 -0.82 -9.44
C ARG A 120 6.49 -2.07 -8.62
N LEU A 121 5.74 -2.33 -7.55
CA LEU A 121 5.89 -3.54 -6.73
C LEU A 121 5.54 -4.81 -7.53
N ALA A 122 4.52 -4.73 -8.39
CA ALA A 122 4.09 -5.83 -9.24
C ALA A 122 5.16 -6.29 -10.27
N LYS A 123 6.21 -5.49 -10.51
CA LYS A 123 7.34 -5.90 -11.35
C LYS A 123 8.17 -7.04 -10.76
N SER A 124 8.12 -7.23 -9.44
CA SER A 124 8.93 -8.24 -8.72
C SER A 124 8.11 -9.20 -7.86
N ALA A 125 6.80 -9.00 -7.72
CA ALA A 125 5.91 -9.84 -6.92
C ALA A 125 4.49 -9.84 -7.49
N GLN A 126 3.66 -10.80 -7.11
CA GLN A 126 2.22 -10.73 -7.38
C GLN A 126 1.56 -9.76 -6.40
N VAL A 127 0.78 -8.81 -6.90
CA VAL A 127 0.05 -7.85 -6.06
C VAL A 127 -1.44 -7.96 -6.35
N VAL A 128 -2.22 -8.30 -5.31
CA VAL A 128 -3.68 -8.34 -5.35
C VAL A 128 -4.21 -7.16 -4.54
N VAL A 129 -5.05 -6.33 -5.16
CA VAL A 129 -5.62 -5.14 -4.52
C VAL A 129 -7.13 -5.16 -4.68
N VAL A 130 -7.85 -4.92 -3.60
CA VAL A 130 -9.28 -4.57 -3.64
C VAL A 130 -9.38 -3.05 -3.67
N THR A 131 -10.02 -2.50 -4.71
CA THR A 131 -10.10 -1.07 -4.93
C THR A 131 -11.45 -0.68 -5.50
N HIS A 132 -11.91 0.52 -5.16
CA HIS A 132 -13.06 1.16 -5.79
C HIS A 132 -12.67 2.38 -6.63
N LEU A 133 -11.37 2.69 -6.71
CA LEU A 133 -10.86 3.85 -7.43
C LEU A 133 -10.41 3.47 -8.84
N PRO A 134 -10.98 4.08 -9.90
CA PRO A 134 -10.57 3.80 -11.28
C PRO A 134 -9.10 4.17 -11.53
N GLN A 135 -8.58 5.16 -10.81
CA GLN A 135 -7.18 5.58 -10.89
C GLN A 135 -6.21 4.51 -10.39
N VAL A 136 -6.63 3.62 -9.48
CA VAL A 136 -5.82 2.49 -9.03
C VAL A 136 -6.01 1.30 -9.97
N ALA A 137 -7.27 0.97 -10.31
CA ALA A 137 -7.60 -0.14 -11.20
C ALA A 137 -6.98 -0.01 -12.61
N ALA A 138 -6.80 1.21 -13.12
CA ALA A 138 -6.13 1.46 -14.40
C ALA A 138 -4.68 0.91 -14.45
N PHE A 139 -3.98 0.89 -13.32
CA PHE A 139 -2.60 0.38 -13.23
C PHE A 139 -2.50 -1.15 -13.11
N ALA A 140 -3.61 -1.89 -13.02
CA ALA A 140 -3.59 -3.35 -12.90
C ALA A 140 -3.27 -4.06 -14.24
N ASP A 141 -2.47 -5.13 -14.20
CA ASP A 141 -2.21 -5.99 -15.38
C ASP A 141 -3.43 -6.84 -15.75
N ARG A 142 -4.23 -7.18 -14.75
CA ARG A 142 -5.49 -7.90 -14.84
C ARG A 142 -6.50 -7.21 -13.94
N GLN A 143 -7.68 -6.94 -14.47
CA GLN A 143 -8.79 -6.36 -13.71
C GLN A 143 -9.88 -7.41 -13.54
N LEU A 144 -10.31 -7.62 -12.31
CA LEU A 144 -11.36 -8.55 -11.95
C LEU A 144 -12.56 -7.76 -11.43
N LEU A 145 -13.74 -8.03 -11.96
CA LEU A 145 -15.01 -7.52 -11.47
C LEU A 145 -15.61 -8.54 -10.51
N VAL A 146 -15.96 -8.09 -9.30
CA VAL A 146 -16.75 -8.87 -8.35
C VAL A 146 -18.21 -8.46 -8.52
N GLU A 147 -19.05 -9.40 -8.93
CA GLU A 147 -20.48 -9.17 -9.16
C GLU A 147 -21.35 -10.15 -8.37
N LYS A 148 -22.55 -9.70 -7.98
CA LYS A 148 -23.54 -10.57 -7.35
C LYS A 148 -24.44 -11.16 -8.44
N THR A 149 -24.43 -12.48 -8.57
CA THR A 149 -25.40 -13.20 -9.40
C THR A 149 -26.54 -13.71 -8.50
N ASN A 150 -27.77 -13.51 -8.94
CA ASN A 150 -28.97 -13.95 -8.24
C ASN A 150 -29.70 -14.98 -9.11
N ASP A 151 -29.71 -16.24 -8.67
CA ASP A 151 -30.42 -17.35 -9.32
C ASP A 151 -31.84 -17.56 -8.74
N GLY A 152 -32.35 -16.60 -7.98
CA GLY A 152 -33.68 -16.61 -7.38
C GLY A 152 -33.77 -17.31 -6.02
N SER A 153 -32.69 -17.95 -5.54
CA SER A 153 -32.69 -18.63 -4.23
C SER A 153 -31.45 -18.35 -3.37
N VAL A 154 -30.30 -18.03 -3.98
CA VAL A 154 -29.06 -17.68 -3.29
C VAL A 154 -28.33 -16.56 -4.03
N THR A 155 -27.95 -15.50 -3.30
CA THR A 155 -27.00 -14.51 -3.83
C THR A 155 -25.61 -15.12 -3.83
N ARG A 156 -25.05 -15.44 -5.01
CA ARG A 156 -23.67 -15.87 -5.17
C ARG A 156 -22.80 -14.71 -5.63
N SER A 157 -21.59 -14.61 -5.10
CA SER A 157 -20.58 -13.67 -5.62
C SER A 157 -19.78 -14.37 -6.71
N GLY A 158 -19.80 -13.82 -7.91
CA GLY A 158 -18.98 -14.23 -9.05
C GLY A 158 -17.78 -13.30 -9.24
N VAL A 159 -16.78 -13.78 -9.97
CA VAL A 159 -15.64 -12.98 -10.40
C VAL A 159 -15.48 -13.13 -11.91
N LYS A 160 -15.37 -12.00 -12.61
CA LYS A 160 -15.18 -11.94 -14.06
C LYS A 160 -13.89 -11.19 -14.39
N VAL A 161 -13.07 -11.74 -15.28
CA VAL A 161 -11.91 -11.02 -15.84
C VAL A 161 -12.42 -10.00 -16.86
N LEU A 162 -11.95 -8.76 -16.75
CA LEU A 162 -12.28 -7.69 -17.69
C LEU A 162 -11.11 -7.41 -18.63
N GLU A 163 -11.39 -7.43 -19.93
CA GLU A 163 -10.42 -7.17 -20.99
C GLU A 163 -10.96 -6.18 -22.02
N GLY A 164 -10.06 -5.49 -22.72
CA GLY A 164 -10.39 -4.55 -23.79
C GLY A 164 -11.49 -3.56 -23.41
N GLU A 165 -12.58 -3.60 -24.17
CA GLU A 165 -13.76 -2.74 -24.02
C GLU A 165 -14.50 -2.92 -22.69
N GLU A 166 -14.54 -4.13 -22.13
CA GLU A 166 -15.20 -4.37 -20.85
C GLU A 166 -14.46 -3.65 -19.71
N ARG A 167 -13.14 -3.58 -19.81
CA ARG A 167 -12.30 -2.85 -18.86
C ARG A 167 -12.52 -1.35 -18.95
N VAL A 168 -12.60 -0.79 -20.17
CA VAL A 168 -12.90 0.63 -20.38
C VAL A 168 -14.28 0.99 -19.81
N ARG A 169 -15.29 0.15 -20.09
CA ARG A 169 -16.65 0.34 -19.57
C ARG A 169 -16.69 0.33 -18.05
N GLU A 170 -15.98 -0.60 -17.41
CA GLU A 170 -15.95 -0.67 -15.95
C GLU A 170 -15.27 0.56 -15.33
N LEU A 171 -14.14 1.01 -15.88
CA LEU A 171 -13.49 2.23 -15.41
C LEU A 171 -14.37 3.47 -15.62
N SER A 172 -15.08 3.56 -16.75
CA SER A 172 -16.10 4.59 -17.01
C SER A 172 -17.21 4.57 -15.96
N ARG A 173 -17.74 3.37 -15.65
CA ARG A 173 -18.75 3.16 -14.60
C ARG A 173 -18.23 3.58 -13.22
N MET A 174 -16.99 3.24 -12.88
CA MET A 174 -16.35 3.65 -11.61
C MET A 174 -16.16 5.17 -11.52
N LEU A 175 -15.93 5.86 -12.65
CA LEU A 175 -15.77 7.32 -12.72
C LEU A 175 -17.09 8.08 -12.60
N ALA A 176 -18.09 7.70 -13.41
CA ALA A 176 -19.33 8.47 -13.57
C ALA A 176 -20.56 7.85 -12.91
N GLY A 177 -20.45 6.62 -12.41
CA GLY A 177 -21.59 5.85 -11.89
C GLY A 177 -22.56 5.36 -12.97
N GLN A 178 -22.23 5.55 -14.25
CA GLN A 178 -23.04 5.16 -15.41
C GLN A 178 -22.15 4.52 -16.48
N GLU A 179 -22.63 3.47 -17.14
CA GLU A 179 -21.84 2.69 -18.11
C GLU A 179 -21.69 3.39 -19.47
N ASP A 180 -22.66 4.21 -19.86
CA ASP A 180 -22.80 4.74 -21.23
C ASP A 180 -22.39 6.22 -21.39
N SER A 181 -21.62 6.76 -20.44
CA SER A 181 -21.13 8.14 -20.55
C SER A 181 -19.92 8.22 -21.49
N GLU A 182 -20.08 8.89 -22.64
CA GLU A 182 -19.00 9.10 -23.61
C GLU A 182 -17.81 9.87 -23.02
N THR A 183 -18.07 10.87 -22.17
CA THR A 183 -17.01 11.66 -21.52
C THR A 183 -16.26 10.86 -20.47
N ALA A 184 -16.96 10.03 -19.69
CA ALA A 184 -16.33 9.14 -18.72
C ALA A 184 -15.51 8.05 -19.39
N ARG A 185 -15.98 7.56 -20.55
CA ARG A 185 -15.26 6.63 -21.39
C ARG A 185 -13.94 7.24 -21.89
N ALA A 186 -13.97 8.44 -22.44
CA ALA A 186 -12.77 9.13 -22.89
C ALA A 186 -11.74 9.28 -21.73
N HIS A 187 -12.22 9.65 -20.54
CA HIS A 187 -11.33 9.76 -19.37
C HIS A 187 -10.79 8.41 -18.89
N ALA A 188 -11.57 7.33 -19.00
CA ALA A 188 -11.10 5.98 -18.71
C ALA A 188 -9.99 5.53 -19.67
N GLU A 189 -10.12 5.85 -20.97
CA GLU A 189 -9.10 5.60 -21.97
C GLU A 189 -7.81 6.39 -21.67
N GLU A 190 -7.92 7.67 -21.33
CA GLU A 190 -6.78 8.50 -20.89
C GLU A 190 -6.05 7.90 -19.67
N LEU A 191 -6.81 7.43 -18.66
CA LEU A 191 -6.23 6.79 -17.47
C LEU A 191 -5.47 5.50 -17.82
N LEU A 192 -6.02 4.68 -18.72
CA LEU A 192 -5.36 3.46 -19.18
C LEU A 192 -4.09 3.76 -19.99
N GLU A 193 -4.12 4.80 -20.82
CA GLU A 193 -2.95 5.24 -21.59
C GLU A 193 -1.84 5.75 -20.67
N ALA A 194 -2.17 6.63 -19.72
CA ALA A 194 -1.23 7.13 -18.73
C ALA A 194 -0.63 5.99 -17.89
N ALA A 195 -1.46 5.05 -17.45
CA ALA A 195 -1.00 3.89 -16.69
C ALA A 195 -0.08 2.96 -17.50
N ARG A 196 -0.29 2.84 -18.81
CA ARG A 196 0.59 2.06 -19.70
C ARG A 196 1.93 2.75 -19.93
N ALA A 197 1.94 4.07 -20.05
CA ALA A 197 3.17 4.85 -20.27
C ALA A 197 4.13 4.81 -19.06
N ASP A 198 3.60 4.62 -17.86
CA ASP A 198 4.36 4.57 -16.60
C ASP A 198 4.93 3.18 -16.25
N ARG A 199 4.62 2.15 -17.04
CA ARG A 199 5.11 0.78 -16.82
C ARG A 199 6.47 0.55 -17.46
#